data_AF-A0A1I7ELR6-F1
#
_entry.id   AF-A0A1I7ELR6-F1
#
_cell.length_a   1.000
_cell.length_b   1.000
_cell.length_c   1.000
_cell.angle_alpha   90.00
_cell.angle_beta   90.00
_cell.angle_gamma   90.00
#
_symmetry.space_group_name_H-M   'P 1'
#
loop_
_entity.id
_entity.type
_entity.pdbx_description
1 polymer ?
#
loop_
_entity_poly.entity_id
_entity_poly.type
_entity_poly.pdbx_seq_one_letter_code
_entity_poly.pdbx_strand_id
1 'polypeptide(L)'
;MCIASAEADDAAMLRAWYTGMSVRKAVERYLPDRIGAGQSARGVHGGVRRRPARVARQVGRPDLATVFEHPDGVRFREAKAVADAIEVLRHARMPTPQISDDIGIWLPARAVATLRAHAISTLADLTVRIPSRRQWWKAIPGSALPVRVALRRSLPRTRR
;
A
#
# COMPACT_ATOMS: atom_id res chain seq x y z
N MET A 1 4.44 14.48 -11.11
CA MET A 1 3.53 15.01 -10.07
C MET A 1 2.13 14.38 -10.21
N CYS A 2 2.01 13.05 -10.39
CA CYS A 2 0.81 12.47 -11.03
C CYS A 2 0.13 11.33 -10.25
N ILE A 3 0.80 10.73 -9.26
CA ILE A 3 0.26 9.55 -8.55
C ILE A 3 -0.74 9.96 -7.46
N ALA A 4 -0.44 11.04 -6.72
CA ALA A 4 -1.28 11.53 -5.63
C ALA A 4 -2.63 12.09 -6.12
N SER A 5 -2.68 12.75 -7.28
CA SER A 5 -3.94 13.23 -7.87
C SER A 5 -4.81 12.06 -8.32
N ALA A 6 -4.22 11.06 -8.99
CA ALA A 6 -4.96 9.88 -9.44
C ALA A 6 -5.58 9.07 -8.27
N GLU A 7 -4.93 9.05 -7.10
CA GLU A 7 -5.48 8.41 -5.89
C GLU A 7 -6.59 9.24 -5.24
N ALA A 8 -6.47 10.56 -5.27
CA ALA A 8 -7.52 11.45 -4.81
C ALA A 8 -8.79 11.36 -5.69
N ASP A 9 -8.63 11.27 -7.01
CA ASP A 9 -9.71 11.11 -7.98
C ASP A 9 -10.40 9.75 -7.86
N ASP A 10 -9.61 8.68 -7.70
CA ASP A 10 -10.11 7.33 -7.42
C ASP A 10 -11.01 7.33 -6.16
N ALA A 11 -10.56 7.99 -5.08
CA ALA A 11 -11.32 8.12 -3.84
C ALA A 11 -12.59 8.97 -4.01
N ALA A 12 -12.51 10.09 -4.74
CA ALA A 12 -13.66 10.95 -5.01
C ALA A 12 -14.75 10.22 -5.83
N MET A 13 -14.34 9.46 -6.84
CA MET A 13 -15.23 8.61 -7.65
C MET A 13 -15.95 7.57 -6.79
N LEU A 14 -15.22 6.84 -5.92
CA LEU A 14 -15.80 5.84 -5.03
C LEU A 14 -16.83 6.47 -4.10
N ARG A 15 -16.51 7.58 -3.43
CA ARG A 15 -17.47 8.25 -2.53
C ARG A 15 -18.74 8.64 -3.26
N ALA A 16 -18.63 9.24 -4.46
CA ALA A 16 -19.79 9.61 -5.26
C ALA A 16 -20.67 8.38 -5.60
N TRP A 17 -20.04 7.26 -5.97
CA TRP A 17 -20.76 6.02 -6.22
C TRP A 17 -21.45 5.45 -4.97
N TYR A 18 -20.78 5.45 -3.81
CA TYR A 18 -21.37 5.02 -2.54
C TYR A 18 -22.54 5.90 -2.09
N THR A 19 -22.54 7.20 -2.43
CA THR A 19 -23.66 8.12 -2.18
C THR A 19 -24.83 7.97 -3.16
N GLY A 20 -24.76 7.02 -4.10
CA GLY A 20 -25.87 6.70 -5.01
C GLY A 20 -25.69 7.18 -6.44
N MET A 21 -24.58 7.84 -6.78
CA MET A 21 -24.28 8.19 -8.17
C MET A 21 -24.13 6.92 -9.02
N SER A 22 -24.62 6.96 -10.28
CA SER A 22 -24.41 5.86 -11.21
C SER A 22 -22.92 5.73 -11.56
N VAL A 23 -22.47 4.50 -11.85
CA VAL A 23 -21.07 4.21 -12.22
C VAL A 23 -20.61 5.10 -13.37
N ARG A 24 -21.43 5.21 -14.42
CA ARG A 24 -21.11 6.01 -15.60
C ARG A 24 -20.86 7.48 -15.24
N LYS A 25 -21.80 8.10 -14.51
CA LYS A 25 -21.71 9.52 -14.12
C LYS A 25 -20.53 9.78 -13.17
N ALA A 26 -20.25 8.84 -12.27
CA ALA A 26 -19.11 8.96 -11.35
C ALA A 26 -17.77 8.89 -12.11
N VAL A 27 -17.62 7.94 -13.04
CA VAL A 27 -16.38 7.80 -13.82
C VAL A 27 -16.20 8.97 -14.79
N GLU A 28 -17.24 9.42 -15.50
CA GLU A 28 -17.15 10.57 -16.41
C GLU A 28 -16.79 11.87 -15.67
N ARG A 29 -17.25 12.05 -14.42
CA ARG A 29 -16.99 13.26 -13.64
C ARG A 29 -15.60 13.30 -13.02
N TYR A 30 -15.12 12.18 -12.49
CA TYR A 30 -13.89 12.14 -11.68
C TYR A 30 -12.72 11.47 -12.38
N LEU A 31 -12.97 10.65 -13.41
CA LEU A 31 -11.95 9.91 -14.15
C LEU A 31 -12.16 10.02 -15.68
N PRO A 32 -12.37 11.24 -16.24
CA PRO A 32 -12.71 11.42 -17.65
C PRO A 32 -11.65 10.83 -18.59
N ASP A 33 -10.37 11.00 -18.24
CA ASP A 33 -9.23 10.55 -19.04
C ASP A 33 -9.17 9.02 -19.21
N ARG A 34 -9.77 8.26 -18.29
CA ARG A 34 -9.74 6.79 -18.32
C ARG A 34 -10.81 6.20 -19.23
N ILE A 35 -11.90 6.93 -19.49
CA ILE A 35 -12.96 6.51 -20.43
C ILE A 35 -12.44 6.61 -21.87
N GLY A 36 -11.66 7.64 -22.19
CA GLY A 36 -11.10 7.87 -23.52
C GLY A 36 -10.05 6.84 -23.97
N ALA A 37 -9.44 6.10 -23.03
CA ALA A 37 -8.46 5.05 -23.30
C ALA A 37 -9.08 3.70 -23.75
N GLY A 38 -10.32 3.70 -24.25
CA GLY A 38 -11.04 2.49 -24.68
C GLY A 38 -11.58 1.62 -23.55
N GLN A 39 -11.54 2.10 -22.29
CA GLN A 39 -12.04 1.36 -21.13
C GLN A 39 -13.51 1.68 -20.87
N SER A 40 -14.30 0.64 -20.57
CA SER A 40 -15.69 0.85 -20.16
C SER A 40 -15.78 1.42 -18.74
N ALA A 41 -16.79 2.26 -18.46
CA ALA A 41 -17.02 2.80 -17.13
C ALA A 41 -17.12 1.71 -16.04
N ARG A 42 -17.74 0.56 -16.36
CA ARG A 42 -17.81 -0.59 -15.43
C ARG A 42 -16.43 -1.22 -15.18
N GLY A 43 -15.60 -1.31 -16.22
CA GLY A 43 -14.22 -1.81 -16.10
C GLY A 43 -13.36 -0.91 -15.23
N VAL A 44 -13.42 0.41 -15.47
CA VAL A 44 -12.73 1.42 -14.65
C VAL A 44 -13.21 1.34 -13.20
N HIS A 45 -14.51 1.31 -12.97
CA HIS A 45 -15.09 1.20 -11.63
C HIS A 45 -14.61 -0.06 -10.89
N GLY A 46 -14.66 -1.23 -11.54
CA GLY A 46 -14.18 -2.48 -10.93
C GLY A 46 -12.68 -2.43 -10.59
N GLY A 47 -11.86 -1.79 -11.43
CA GLY A 47 -10.45 -1.57 -11.15
C GLY A 47 -10.24 -0.68 -9.93
N VAL A 48 -10.95 0.44 -9.87
CA VAL A 48 -10.88 1.39 -8.75
C VAL A 48 -11.38 0.76 -7.46
N ARG A 49 -12.46 -0.04 -7.48
CA ARG A 49 -13.00 -0.72 -6.29
C ARG A 49 -12.01 -1.71 -5.66
N ARG A 50 -11.19 -2.37 -6.48
CA ARG A 50 -10.18 -3.34 -6.02
C ARG A 50 -8.87 -2.71 -5.58
N ARG A 51 -8.60 -1.47 -5.97
CA ARG A 51 -7.32 -0.80 -5.67
C ARG A 51 -7.12 -0.56 -4.17
N PRO A 52 -8.08 -0.01 -3.40
CA PRO A 52 -7.94 0.15 -1.96
C PRO A 52 -7.70 -1.18 -1.24
N ALA A 53 -8.39 -2.26 -1.61
CA ALA A 53 -8.18 -3.58 -1.03
C ALA A 53 -6.76 -4.12 -1.27
N ARG A 54 -6.14 -3.77 -2.40
CA ARG A 54 -4.74 -4.13 -2.71
C ARG A 54 -3.78 -3.28 -1.88
N VAL A 55 -4.01 -1.99 -1.80
CA VAL A 55 -3.19 -1.05 -1.00
C VAL A 55 -3.25 -1.43 0.49
N ALA A 56 -4.44 -1.71 1.01
CA ALA A 56 -4.65 -2.18 2.39
C ALA A 56 -3.79 -3.41 2.72
N ARG A 57 -3.74 -4.39 1.82
CA ARG A 57 -2.85 -5.56 1.96
C ARG A 57 -1.37 -5.17 1.93
N GLN A 58 -0.97 -4.26 1.04
CA GLN A 58 0.42 -3.80 0.93
C GLN A 58 0.90 -3.03 2.16
N VAL A 59 0.01 -2.31 2.85
CA VAL A 59 0.33 -1.59 4.09
C VAL A 59 0.13 -2.43 5.35
N GLY A 60 -0.09 -3.74 5.22
CA GLY A 60 -0.22 -4.66 6.36
C GLY A 60 -1.54 -4.54 7.12
N ARG A 61 -2.59 -4.00 6.49
CA ARG A 61 -3.93 -3.84 7.07
C ARG A 61 -4.97 -4.70 6.34
N PRO A 62 -4.92 -6.04 6.47
CA PRO A 62 -5.89 -6.92 5.82
C PRO A 62 -7.32 -6.72 6.36
N ASP A 63 -7.46 -6.21 7.57
CA ASP A 63 -8.73 -5.79 8.18
C ASP A 63 -9.45 -4.71 7.37
N LEU A 64 -8.70 -3.78 6.77
CA LEU A 64 -9.28 -2.75 5.90
C LEU A 64 -9.60 -3.33 4.52
N ALA A 65 -8.89 -4.36 4.07
CA ALA A 65 -9.12 -4.97 2.77
C ALA A 65 -10.50 -5.65 2.68
N THR A 66 -10.95 -6.29 3.77
CA THR A 66 -12.27 -6.95 3.82
C THR A 66 -13.43 -5.97 3.69
N VAL A 67 -13.27 -4.74 4.21
CA VAL A 67 -14.27 -3.66 4.08
C VAL A 67 -14.53 -3.31 2.61
N PHE A 68 -13.57 -3.47 1.72
CA PHE A 68 -13.74 -3.18 0.28
C PHE A 68 -14.30 -4.36 -0.54
N GLU A 69 -14.45 -5.53 0.09
CA GLU A 69 -14.80 -6.79 -0.61
C GLU A 69 -16.30 -7.12 -0.56
N HIS A 70 -17.13 -6.19 -0.10
CA HIS A 70 -18.57 -6.40 -0.02
C HIS A 70 -19.26 -6.48 -1.41
N PRO A 71 -20.42 -7.15 -1.52
CA PRO A 71 -21.25 -7.10 -2.72
C PRO A 71 -21.80 -5.69 -3.01
N ASP A 72 -22.09 -5.37 -4.27
CA ASP A 72 -22.67 -4.08 -4.65
C ASP A 72 -24.06 -3.83 -4.01
N GLY A 73 -24.82 -4.90 -3.73
CA GLY A 73 -26.17 -4.81 -3.14
C GLY A 73 -26.20 -4.23 -1.72
N VAL A 74 -25.09 -4.27 -0.99
CA VAL A 74 -24.98 -3.72 0.37
C VAL A 74 -24.23 -2.39 0.42
N ARG A 75 -23.90 -1.80 -0.75
CA ARG A 75 -23.04 -0.60 -0.84
C ARG A 75 -23.48 0.55 0.05
N PHE A 76 -24.78 0.78 0.21
CA PHE A 76 -25.28 1.89 1.02
C PHE A 76 -25.08 1.66 2.52
N ARG A 77 -25.11 0.41 2.98
CA ARG A 77 -24.82 0.04 4.37
C ARG A 77 -23.33 0.19 4.67
N GLU A 78 -22.50 -0.25 3.74
CA GLU A 78 -21.04 -0.20 3.86
C GLU A 78 -20.43 1.18 3.54
N ALA A 79 -21.21 2.11 3.00
CA ALA A 79 -20.73 3.41 2.52
C ALA A 79 -19.92 4.18 3.59
N LYS A 80 -20.37 4.16 4.84
CA LYS A 80 -19.67 4.80 5.96
C LYS A 80 -18.37 4.09 6.29
N ALA A 81 -18.40 2.76 6.45
CA ALA A 81 -17.22 1.95 6.75
C ALA A 81 -16.15 2.10 5.66
N VAL A 82 -16.57 2.14 4.39
CA VAL A 82 -15.67 2.35 3.25
C VAL A 82 -15.10 3.76 3.23
N ALA A 83 -15.91 4.80 3.49
CA ALA A 83 -15.41 6.17 3.58
C ALA A 83 -14.36 6.33 4.69
N ASP A 84 -14.62 5.76 5.87
CA ASP A 84 -13.71 5.77 7.01
C ASP A 84 -12.42 4.98 6.67
N ALA A 85 -12.54 3.80 6.04
CA ALA A 85 -11.39 3.01 5.59
C ALA A 85 -10.53 3.74 4.54
N ILE A 86 -11.15 4.47 3.60
CA ILE A 86 -10.43 5.31 2.63
C ILE A 86 -9.66 6.42 3.34
N GLU A 87 -10.25 7.06 4.35
CA GLU A 87 -9.55 8.08 5.14
C GLU A 87 -8.41 7.49 5.97
N VAL A 88 -8.60 6.32 6.57
CA VAL A 88 -7.51 5.61 7.26
C VAL A 88 -6.39 5.29 6.29
N LEU A 89 -6.68 4.78 5.08
CA LEU A 89 -5.65 4.50 4.08
C LEU A 89 -4.96 5.77 3.55
N ARG A 90 -5.68 6.89 3.44
CA ARG A 90 -5.12 8.19 3.04
C ARG A 90 -4.08 8.70 4.03
N HIS A 91 -4.29 8.46 5.32
CA HIS A 91 -3.39 8.89 6.40
C HIS A 91 -2.41 7.79 6.84
N ALA A 92 -2.64 6.54 6.44
CA ALA A 92 -1.73 5.44 6.66
C ALA A 92 -0.45 5.71 5.86
N ARG A 93 0.61 6.11 6.57
CA ARG A 93 1.94 6.13 5.99
C ARG A 93 2.30 4.71 5.58
N MET A 94 2.98 4.57 4.44
CA MET A 94 3.64 3.32 4.11
C MET A 94 4.45 2.89 5.33
N PRO A 95 4.28 1.65 5.83
CA PRO A 95 5.03 1.20 6.99
C PRO A 95 6.53 1.42 6.69
N THR A 96 7.22 2.06 7.62
CA THR A 96 8.67 2.25 7.50
C THR A 96 9.31 0.99 8.07
N PRO A 97 10.09 0.22 7.30
CA PRO A 97 10.70 -1.01 7.80
C PRO A 97 11.56 -0.69 9.02
N GLN A 98 11.24 -1.32 10.14
CA GLN A 98 12.08 -1.30 11.33
C GLN A 98 13.10 -2.41 11.24
N ILE A 99 14.29 -2.18 11.76
CA ILE A 99 15.40 -3.15 11.68
C ILE A 99 15.02 -4.46 12.41
N SER A 100 14.18 -4.40 13.44
CA SER A 100 13.66 -5.55 14.17
C SER A 100 12.52 -6.29 13.47
N ASP A 101 12.01 -5.81 12.33
CA ASP A 101 10.87 -6.44 11.65
C ASP A 101 11.22 -7.84 11.16
N ASP A 102 10.25 -8.75 11.27
CA ASP A 102 10.35 -10.07 10.67
C ASP A 102 10.40 -9.95 9.14
N ILE A 103 11.31 -10.70 8.52
CA ILE A 103 11.49 -10.69 7.06
C ILE A 103 10.23 -11.09 6.28
N GLY A 104 9.33 -11.86 6.89
CA GLY A 104 8.06 -12.30 6.32
C GLY A 104 7.02 -11.19 6.13
N ILE A 105 7.24 -10.03 6.76
CA ILE A 105 6.42 -8.83 6.54
C ILE A 105 6.77 -8.17 5.20
N TRP A 106 8.02 -8.31 4.76
CA TRP A 106 8.58 -7.53 3.66
C TRP A 106 8.98 -8.35 2.43
N LEU A 107 9.20 -9.66 2.59
CA LEU A 107 9.74 -10.53 1.56
C LEU A 107 8.73 -11.64 1.19
N PRO A 108 8.74 -12.10 -0.08
CA PRO A 108 7.87 -13.19 -0.52
C PRO A 108 8.23 -14.49 0.20
N ALA A 109 7.22 -15.33 0.46
CA ALA A 109 7.35 -16.57 1.24
C ALA A 109 8.51 -17.48 0.82
N ARG A 110 8.82 -17.56 -0.48
CA ARG A 110 9.95 -18.33 -1.01
C ARG A 110 11.30 -17.80 -0.51
N ALA A 111 11.48 -16.49 -0.51
CA ALA A 111 12.72 -15.86 -0.01
C ALA A 111 12.81 -16.01 1.52
N VAL A 112 11.68 -15.87 2.22
CA VAL A 112 11.60 -16.03 3.68
C VAL A 112 12.00 -17.45 4.10
N ALA A 113 11.51 -18.48 3.40
CA ALA A 113 11.84 -19.87 3.70
C ALA A 113 13.36 -20.13 3.58
N THR A 114 13.99 -19.65 2.50
CA THR A 114 15.44 -19.77 2.32
C THR A 114 16.22 -19.00 3.39
N LEU A 115 15.80 -17.78 3.73
CA LEU A 115 16.47 -16.96 4.74
C LEU A 115 16.32 -17.54 6.15
N ARG A 116 15.14 -18.04 6.51
CA ARG A 116 14.91 -18.72 7.80
C ARG A 116 15.72 -20.01 7.91
N ALA A 117 15.92 -20.74 6.82
CA ALA A 117 16.83 -21.90 6.80
C ALA A 117 18.28 -21.53 7.12
N HIS A 118 18.68 -20.28 6.88
CA HIS A 118 19.97 -19.73 7.29
C HIS A 118 19.93 -19.01 8.64
N ALA A 119 18.88 -19.21 9.46
CA ALA A 119 18.69 -18.52 10.74
C ALA A 119 18.67 -16.98 10.63
N ILE A 120 18.08 -16.47 9.53
CA ILE A 120 17.77 -15.05 9.34
C ILE A 120 16.26 -14.91 9.49
N SER A 121 15.79 -14.31 10.59
CA SER A 121 14.37 -14.09 10.85
C SER A 121 13.99 -12.62 10.82
N THR A 122 14.96 -11.72 11.05
CA THR A 122 14.72 -10.27 11.07
C THR A 122 15.50 -9.54 9.98
N LEU A 123 15.05 -8.34 9.63
CA LEU A 123 15.82 -7.43 8.77
C LEU A 123 17.20 -7.12 9.38
N ALA A 124 17.33 -7.10 10.71
CA ALA A 124 18.59 -6.96 11.43
C ALA A 124 19.57 -8.08 11.04
N ASP A 125 19.15 -9.34 11.15
CA ASP A 125 19.97 -10.51 10.82
C ASP A 125 20.42 -10.49 9.36
N LEU A 126 19.53 -10.01 8.48
CA LEU A 126 19.81 -9.86 7.06
C LEU A 126 20.85 -8.76 6.80
N THR A 127 20.77 -7.63 7.51
CA THR A 127 21.75 -6.53 7.40
C THR A 127 23.11 -6.87 7.97
N VAL A 128 23.18 -7.72 9.00
CA VAL A 128 24.45 -8.15 9.62
C VAL A 128 25.23 -9.10 8.69
N ARG A 129 24.52 -9.93 7.92
CA ARG A 129 25.14 -10.99 7.09
C ARG A 129 25.42 -10.60 5.65
N ILE A 130 24.82 -9.52 5.14
CA ILE A 130 25.10 -8.98 3.80
C ILE A 130 25.99 -7.74 3.96
N PRO A 131 27.29 -7.80 3.56
CA PRO A 131 28.19 -6.66 3.69
C PRO A 131 27.66 -5.44 2.93
N SER A 132 27.26 -4.44 3.71
CA SER A 132 26.78 -3.12 3.32
C SER A 132 27.66 -2.43 2.29
N ARG A 133 27.42 -2.66 0.99
CA ARG A 133 28.03 -1.82 -0.04
C ARG A 133 27.07 -0.95 -0.83
N ARG A 134 25.79 -1.28 -1.05
CA ARG A 134 24.91 -0.41 -1.86
C ARG A 134 23.42 -0.56 -1.57
N GLN A 135 22.95 -0.15 -0.38
CA GLN A 135 21.54 0.23 -0.13
C GLN A 135 20.49 -0.60 -0.89
N TRP A 136 20.59 -1.94 -0.87
CA TRP A 136 19.79 -2.81 -1.73
C TRP A 136 18.29 -2.73 -1.42
N TRP A 137 17.94 -2.28 -0.22
CA TRP A 137 16.58 -1.93 0.21
C TRP A 137 15.94 -0.78 -0.60
N LYS A 138 16.74 0.08 -1.26
CA LYS A 138 16.24 1.07 -2.23
C LYS A 138 15.73 0.42 -3.53
N ALA A 139 16.10 -0.82 -3.82
CA ALA A 139 15.68 -1.52 -5.02
C ALA A 139 14.37 -2.32 -4.83
N ILE A 140 13.78 -2.31 -3.62
CA ILE A 140 12.46 -2.91 -3.39
C ILE A 140 11.42 -2.03 -4.11
N PRO A 141 10.72 -2.54 -5.15
CA PRO A 141 9.73 -1.77 -5.88
C PRO A 141 8.60 -1.37 -4.93
N GLY A 142 8.46 -0.07 -4.66
CA GLY A 142 7.53 0.49 -3.69
C GLY A 142 8.13 1.60 -2.81
N SER A 143 9.45 1.75 -2.76
CA SER A 143 10.09 2.79 -1.94
C SER A 143 10.30 4.10 -2.71
N ALA A 144 9.21 4.83 -2.99
CA ALA A 144 9.32 6.22 -3.41
C ALA A 144 9.37 7.11 -2.17
N LEU A 145 10.58 7.44 -1.69
CA LEU A 145 11.01 8.76 -1.16
C LEU A 145 12.35 8.65 -0.39
N PRO A 146 13.17 9.72 -0.36
CA PRO A 146 14.47 9.72 0.29
C PRO A 146 14.34 9.89 1.81
N VAL A 147 14.66 8.83 2.57
CA VAL A 147 14.83 8.94 4.02
C VAL A 147 16.16 9.66 4.30
N ARG A 148 16.10 10.98 4.47
CA ARG A 148 17.12 11.78 5.17
C ARG A 148 16.71 11.87 6.64
N VAL A 149 17.15 10.94 7.49
CA VAL A 149 17.33 11.13 8.94
C VAL A 149 18.40 10.09 9.35
N ALA A 150 19.66 10.51 9.44
CA ALA A 150 20.33 10.80 10.71
C ALA A 150 20.31 9.62 11.69
N LEU A 151 21.30 8.73 11.59
CA LEU A 151 21.74 7.95 12.74
C LEU A 151 23.17 8.35 13.09
N ARG A 152 23.27 9.40 13.91
CA ARG A 152 24.46 9.70 14.68
C ARG A 152 24.35 8.88 15.98
N ARG A 153 25.42 8.14 16.28
CA ARG A 153 25.71 7.48 17.56
C ARG A 153 24.77 6.34 17.98
N SER A 154 25.25 5.11 17.80
CA SER A 154 25.31 4.11 18.87
C SER A 154 26.31 3.02 18.49
N LEU A 155 27.56 3.23 18.86
CA LEU A 155 28.59 2.20 18.92
C LEU A 155 29.27 2.39 20.28
N PRO A 156 29.14 1.45 21.24
CA PRO A 156 30.08 1.41 22.34
C PRO A 156 31.46 1.09 21.76
N ARG A 157 32.40 2.02 21.94
CA ARG A 157 33.82 1.79 21.69
C ARG A 157 34.28 0.70 22.65
N THR A 158 34.48 -0.52 22.15
CA THR A 158 35.41 -1.44 22.78
C THR A 158 36.82 -0.91 22.51
N ARG A 159 37.42 -0.31 23.53
CA ARG A 159 38.85 -0.03 23.59
C ARG A 159 39.52 -1.26 24.19
N ARG A 160 40.49 -1.77 23.43
CA ARG A 160 41.63 -2.64 23.81
C ARG A 160 41.32 -3.99 24.43
#